data_AF-A0A959BNL4-F1
#
_entry.id   AF-A0A959BNL4-F1
#
_cell.length_a   1.000
_cell.length_b   1.000
_cell.length_c   1.000
_cell.angle_alpha   90.00
_cell.angle_beta   90.00
_cell.angle_gamma   90.00
#
_symmetry.space_group_name_H-M   'P 1'
#
loop_
_entity.id
_entity.type
_entity.pdbx_description
1 polymer ?
#
loop_
_entity_poly.entity_id
_entity_poly.type
_entity_poly.pdbx_seq_one_letter_code
_entity_poly.pdbx_strand_id
1 'polypeptide(L)'
;MEKEQTDYRLQPFVQILSDTIPGYTIQEIIRPQLQEKFQLYSEYTPAVKNYQYYWGKLQVENRLADAEEYTEWVLSFTGTWTNLDVFTEREDGFWRREQNGTFTSDRLKRFAPTAKGNLVKLSLPPHKAVT
;
A
#
# COMPACT_ATOMS: atom_id res chain seq x y z
N MET A 1 -9.30 -14.20 25.02
CA MET A 1 -10.35 -13.49 24.27
C MET A 1 -9.64 -12.49 23.39
N GLU A 2 -9.34 -12.87 22.15
CA GLU A 2 -8.59 -12.05 21.18
C GLU A 2 -9.21 -12.18 19.78
N LYS A 3 -10.49 -12.61 19.70
CA LYS A 3 -11.14 -13.10 18.47
C LYS A 3 -11.92 -12.04 17.67
N GLU A 4 -11.81 -10.75 18.00
CA GLU A 4 -12.67 -9.72 17.37
C GLU A 4 -11.93 -8.57 16.68
N GLN A 5 -10.59 -8.49 16.77
CA GLN A 5 -9.87 -7.42 16.09
C GLN A 5 -9.73 -7.73 14.59
N THR A 6 -10.53 -7.06 13.77
CA THR A 6 -10.47 -7.14 12.30
C THR A 6 -9.79 -5.94 11.65
N ASP A 7 -9.56 -4.87 12.42
CA ASP A 7 -8.97 -3.61 11.94
C ASP A 7 -7.59 -3.36 12.57
N TYR A 8 -6.60 -3.08 11.72
CA TYR A 8 -5.21 -2.87 12.11
C TYR A 8 -4.68 -1.56 11.52
N ARG A 9 -4.10 -0.71 12.37
CA ARG A 9 -3.50 0.57 11.93
C ARG A 9 -2.08 0.35 11.45
N LEU A 10 -1.88 0.50 10.14
CA LEU A 10 -0.56 0.32 9.50
C LEU A 10 0.29 1.60 9.44
N GLN A 11 -0.30 2.77 9.73
CA GLN A 11 0.38 4.07 9.65
C GLN A 11 1.77 4.12 10.32
N PRO A 12 2.01 3.52 11.51
CA PRO A 12 3.33 3.54 12.15
C PRO A 12 4.43 2.80 11.36
N PHE A 13 4.05 1.91 10.44
CA PHE A 13 4.97 1.09 9.66
C PHE A 13 5.15 1.59 8.23
N VAL A 14 4.39 2.62 7.84
CA VAL A 14 4.50 3.22 6.51
C VAL A 14 5.86 3.89 6.38
N GLN A 15 6.58 3.53 5.33
CA GLN A 15 7.74 4.29 4.88
C GLN A 15 7.33 5.18 3.70
N ILE A 16 7.97 6.32 3.57
CA ILE A 16 7.68 7.32 2.55
C ILE A 16 8.96 7.79 1.84
N LEU A 17 8.83 8.02 0.54
CA LEU A 17 9.83 8.66 -0.30
C LEU A 17 9.14 9.71 -1.18
N SER A 18 9.64 10.94 -1.16
CA SER A 18 9.21 11.96 -2.13
C SER A 18 9.74 11.62 -3.51
N ASP A 19 8.87 11.62 -4.51
CA ASP A 19 9.24 11.39 -5.89
C ASP A 19 9.93 12.62 -6.52
N THR A 20 10.52 12.44 -7.69
CA THR A 20 11.02 13.52 -8.54
C THR A 20 10.03 13.83 -9.66
N ILE A 21 10.26 14.90 -10.43
CA ILE A 21 9.57 15.13 -11.71
C ILE A 21 10.60 14.75 -12.80
N PRO A 22 10.30 13.78 -13.69
CA PRO A 22 8.98 13.33 -14.14
C PRO A 22 8.28 12.22 -13.32
N GLY A 23 8.96 11.59 -12.37
CA GLY A 23 8.42 10.51 -11.53
C GLY A 23 9.19 9.20 -11.72
N TYR A 24 9.43 8.47 -10.63
CA TYR A 24 10.06 7.16 -10.68
C TYR A 24 9.09 6.09 -11.21
N THR A 25 9.64 5.08 -11.85
CA THR A 25 8.94 3.84 -12.21
C THR A 25 9.10 2.80 -11.10
N ILE A 26 8.23 1.78 -11.06
CA ILE A 26 8.38 0.68 -10.09
C ILE A 26 9.73 -0.03 -10.24
N GLN A 27 10.25 -0.18 -11.47
CA GLN A 27 11.55 -0.79 -11.74
C GLN A 27 12.72 0.02 -11.16
N GLU A 28 12.56 1.33 -11.01
CA GLU A 28 13.55 2.17 -10.35
C GLU A 28 13.40 2.09 -8.83
N ILE A 29 12.16 2.16 -8.32
CA ILE A 29 11.87 2.15 -6.89
C ILE A 29 12.40 0.90 -6.21
N ILE A 30 12.30 -0.28 -6.84
CA ILE A 30 12.78 -1.54 -6.26
C ILE A 30 14.32 -1.64 -6.21
N ARG A 31 15.06 -0.70 -6.80
CA ARG A 31 16.53 -0.71 -6.76
C ARG A 31 17.04 -0.36 -5.35
N PRO A 32 18.12 -1.01 -4.87
CA PRO A 32 18.67 -0.77 -3.53
C PRO A 32 18.89 0.71 -3.21
N GLN A 33 19.41 1.49 -4.17
CA GLN A 33 19.76 2.90 -3.97
C GLN A 33 18.54 3.80 -3.70
N LEU A 34 17.34 3.42 -4.15
CA LEU A 34 16.10 4.13 -3.82
C LEU A 34 15.42 3.53 -2.60
N GLN A 35 15.50 2.21 -2.41
CA GLN A 35 14.98 1.53 -1.21
C GLN A 35 15.61 2.09 0.08
N GLU A 36 16.91 2.38 0.08
CA GLU A 36 17.63 2.97 1.22
C GLU A 36 17.20 4.42 1.55
N LYS A 37 16.48 5.09 0.64
CA LYS A 37 16.00 6.47 0.84
C LYS A 37 14.61 6.54 1.45
N PHE A 38 13.91 5.41 1.56
CA PHE A 38 12.65 5.35 2.28
C PHE A 38 12.90 5.57 3.76
N GLN A 39 12.14 6.48 4.35
CA GLN A 39 12.17 6.77 5.79
C GLN A 39 10.79 6.54 6.39
N LEU A 40 10.71 6.25 7.69
CA LEU A 40 9.44 6.07 8.37
C LEU A 40 8.58 7.34 8.25
N TYR A 41 7.30 7.18 7.98
CA TYR A 41 6.36 8.30 7.85
C TYR A 41 6.26 9.11 9.15
N SER A 42 6.38 8.46 10.31
CA SER A 42 6.43 9.13 11.61
C SER A 42 7.66 10.03 11.80
N GLU A 43 8.73 9.78 11.04
CA GLU A 43 10.00 10.52 11.08
C GLU A 43 10.12 11.50 9.91
N TYR A 44 9.16 11.49 8.98
CA TYR A 44 9.13 12.38 7.83
C TYR A 44 8.81 13.82 8.27
N THR A 45 9.87 14.60 8.44
CA THR A 45 9.78 16.00 8.91
C THR A 45 9.22 17.00 7.88
N PRO A 46 9.39 16.83 6.55
CA PRO A 46 8.77 17.75 5.61
C PRO A 46 7.25 17.63 5.63
N ALA A 47 6.54 18.75 5.51
CA ALA A 47 5.11 18.70 5.24
C ALA A 47 4.86 18.02 3.88
N VAL A 48 3.83 17.17 3.82
CA VAL A 48 3.31 16.65 2.55
C VAL A 48 2.80 17.83 1.71
N LYS A 49 3.31 17.96 0.49
CA LYS A 49 3.05 19.09 -0.41
C LYS A 49 2.01 18.73 -1.45
N ASN A 50 1.21 19.72 -1.83
CA ASN A 50 0.33 19.61 -3.00
C ASN A 50 1.18 19.53 -4.28
N TYR A 51 0.64 18.84 -5.30
CA TYR A 51 1.28 18.66 -6.61
C TYR A 51 2.63 17.93 -6.58
N GLN A 52 2.91 17.21 -5.49
CA GLN A 52 4.09 16.36 -5.33
C GLN A 52 3.64 14.89 -5.32
N TYR A 53 4.37 14.05 -6.04
CA TYR A 53 4.18 12.60 -5.99
C TYR A 53 5.00 11.99 -4.84
N TYR A 54 4.47 10.95 -4.24
CA TYR A 54 5.10 10.23 -3.14
C TYR A 54 4.96 8.73 -3.35
N TRP A 55 6.00 8.01 -3.00
CA TRP A 55 5.98 6.56 -2.86
C TRP A 55 5.77 6.20 -1.39
N GLY A 56 4.75 5.39 -1.14
CA GLY A 56 4.57 4.70 0.14
C GLY A 56 5.08 3.27 0.03
N LYS A 57 5.72 2.78 1.07
CA LYS A 57 6.15 1.38 1.19
C LYS A 57 5.66 0.80 2.50
N LEU A 58 5.13 -0.41 2.42
CA LEU A 58 4.69 -1.22 3.55
C LEU A 58 5.13 -2.66 3.30
N GLN A 59 5.44 -3.37 4.36
CA GLN A 59 5.62 -4.82 4.32
C GLN A 59 4.73 -5.41 5.40
N VAL A 60 3.82 -6.30 5.01
CA VAL A 60 2.78 -6.85 5.89
C VAL A 60 2.85 -8.36 5.90
N GLU A 61 2.76 -8.95 7.08
CA GLU A 61 2.72 -10.41 7.26
C GLU A 61 1.47 -10.79 8.06
N ASN A 62 0.73 -11.79 7.59
CA ASN A 62 -0.41 -12.32 8.32
C ASN A 62 0.06 -13.34 9.36
N ARG A 63 0.06 -12.93 10.63
CA ARG A 63 0.47 -13.76 11.79
C ARG A 63 -0.70 -14.09 12.72
N LEU A 64 -1.94 -14.01 12.23
CA LEU A 64 -3.10 -14.42 13.04
C LEU A 64 -3.02 -15.92 13.36
N ALA A 65 -3.57 -16.33 14.50
CA ALA A 65 -3.65 -17.74 14.88
C ALA A 65 -4.40 -18.57 13.83
N ASP A 66 -5.44 -17.98 13.23
CA ASP A 66 -6.29 -18.61 12.22
C ASP A 66 -5.98 -18.04 10.81
N ALA A 67 -4.72 -17.65 10.54
CA ALA A 67 -4.32 -16.94 9.32
C ALA A 67 -4.71 -17.64 8.01
N GLU A 68 -4.80 -18.98 8.02
CA GLU A 68 -5.26 -19.78 6.87
C GLU A 68 -6.70 -19.46 6.46
N GLU A 69 -7.56 -19.09 7.41
CA GLU A 69 -8.97 -18.73 7.17
C GLU A 69 -9.14 -17.27 6.73
N TYR A 70 -8.12 -16.43 6.95
CA TYR A 70 -8.17 -14.99 6.73
C TYR A 70 -7.05 -14.51 5.79
N THR A 71 -7.07 -14.99 4.55
CA THR A 71 -6.05 -14.61 3.54
C THR A 71 -6.42 -13.36 2.74
N GLU A 72 -7.69 -12.97 2.73
CA GLU A 72 -8.15 -11.79 1.99
C GLU A 72 -8.33 -10.59 2.92
N TRP A 73 -7.55 -9.54 2.66
CA TRP A 73 -7.56 -8.31 3.45
C TRP A 73 -7.90 -7.11 2.58
N VAL A 74 -8.37 -6.03 3.21
CA VAL A 74 -8.62 -4.75 2.56
C VAL A 74 -7.71 -3.70 3.19
N LEU A 75 -6.84 -3.12 2.38
CA LEU A 75 -6.08 -1.93 2.75
C LEU A 75 -6.94 -0.70 2.49
N SER A 76 -7.17 0.07 3.55
CA SER A 76 -7.93 1.31 3.51
C SER A 76 -7.03 2.52 3.72
N PHE A 77 -7.10 3.49 2.81
CA PHE A 77 -6.40 4.76 2.95
C PHE A 77 -7.41 5.83 3.41
N THR A 78 -7.19 6.37 4.61
CA THR A 78 -8.07 7.38 5.22
C THR A 78 -7.93 8.77 4.59
N GLY A 79 -6.85 9.02 3.85
CA GLY A 79 -6.62 10.28 3.13
C GLY A 79 -7.33 10.34 1.77
N THR A 80 -7.70 11.55 1.35
CA THR A 80 -8.24 11.82 0.01
C THR A 80 -7.10 11.98 -1.00
N TRP A 81 -6.60 10.87 -1.53
CA TRP A 81 -5.59 10.87 -2.58
C TRP A 81 -6.23 11.05 -3.96
N THR A 82 -5.71 12.02 -4.74
CA THR A 82 -6.23 12.30 -6.09
C THR A 82 -6.05 11.10 -7.00
N ASN A 83 -4.83 10.55 -7.03
CA ASN A 83 -4.44 9.34 -7.74
C ASN A 83 -3.69 8.43 -6.77
N LEU A 84 -3.95 7.12 -6.83
CA LEU A 84 -3.26 6.13 -6.02
C LEU A 84 -2.94 4.92 -6.92
N ASP A 85 -1.66 4.68 -7.15
CA ASP A 85 -1.18 3.45 -7.77
C ASP A 85 -0.64 2.54 -6.68
N VAL A 86 -1.23 1.35 -6.54
CA VAL A 86 -0.73 0.34 -5.62
C VAL A 86 -0.02 -0.75 -6.40
N PHE A 87 1.21 -1.02 -5.98
CA PHE A 87 2.03 -2.10 -6.52
C PHE A 87 2.12 -3.18 -5.44
N THR A 88 1.85 -4.42 -5.81
CA THR A 88 2.00 -5.57 -4.91
C THR A 88 2.88 -6.60 -5.58
N GLU A 89 3.87 -7.08 -4.86
CA GLU A 89 4.73 -8.16 -5.33
C GLU A 89 3.95 -9.48 -5.36
N ARG A 90 4.10 -10.23 -6.46
CA ARG A 90 3.54 -11.57 -6.63
C ARG A 90 4.57 -12.63 -6.24
N GLU A 91 4.09 -13.86 -6.07
CA GLU A 91 4.95 -15.01 -5.76
C GLU A 91 6.01 -15.32 -6.83
N ASP A 92 5.78 -14.88 -8.06
CA ASP A 92 6.71 -15.00 -9.19
C ASP A 92 7.75 -13.85 -9.25
N GLY A 93 7.75 -12.95 -8.26
CA GLY A 93 8.63 -11.77 -8.20
C GLY A 93 8.20 -10.61 -9.11
N PHE A 94 7.08 -10.73 -9.83
CA PHE A 94 6.55 -9.64 -10.64
C PHE A 94 5.65 -8.71 -9.83
N TRP A 95 5.71 -7.42 -10.16
CA TRP A 95 4.86 -6.41 -9.53
C TRP A 95 3.56 -6.23 -10.29
N ARG A 96 2.45 -6.35 -9.57
CA ARG A 96 1.11 -6.05 -10.09
C ARG A 96 0.75 -4.62 -9.74
N ARG A 97 0.41 -3.81 -10.74
CA ARG A 97 -0.16 -2.47 -10.56
C ARG A 97 -1.69 -2.52 -10.51
N GLU A 98 -2.26 -1.85 -9.53
CA GLU A 98 -3.69 -1.56 -9.41
C GLU A 98 -3.91 -0.06 -9.27
N GLN A 99 -4.83 0.48 -10.08
CA GLN A 99 -5.19 1.89 -10.02
C GLN A 99 -6.37 2.09 -9.06
N ASN A 100 -6.22 3.06 -8.17
CA ASN A 100 -7.22 3.50 -7.21
C ASN A 100 -7.16 5.03 -7.06
N GLY A 101 -7.91 5.61 -6.13
CA GLY A 101 -7.96 7.05 -5.92
C GLY A 101 -9.38 7.59 -6.00
N THR A 102 -9.58 8.77 -5.42
CA THR A 102 -10.91 9.39 -5.33
C THR A 102 -11.48 9.75 -6.69
N PHE A 103 -10.62 10.11 -7.66
CA PHE A 103 -11.03 10.53 -9.01
C PHE A 103 -10.79 9.45 -10.08
N THR A 104 -10.34 8.26 -9.70
CA THR A 104 -10.17 7.13 -10.62
C THR A 104 -11.54 6.54 -10.96
N SER A 105 -11.85 6.40 -12.25
CA SER A 105 -13.08 5.79 -12.74
C SER A 105 -13.26 4.37 -12.18
N ASP A 106 -14.47 4.02 -11.74
CA ASP A 106 -14.76 2.68 -11.19
C ASP A 106 -14.45 1.55 -12.18
N ARG A 107 -14.50 1.82 -13.50
CA ARG A 107 -14.13 0.84 -14.54
C ARG A 107 -12.64 0.46 -14.53
N LEU A 108 -11.78 1.31 -13.95
CA LEU A 108 -10.34 1.07 -13.84
C LEU A 108 -9.96 0.44 -12.50
N LYS A 109 -10.87 0.46 -11.52
CA LYS A 109 -10.67 -0.17 -10.21
C LYS A 109 -10.93 -1.67 -10.33
N ARG A 110 -9.93 -2.49 -9.98
CA ARG A 110 -10.08 -3.96 -9.97
C ARG A 110 -10.97 -4.45 -8.84
N PHE A 111 -11.03 -3.68 -7.75
CA PHE A 111 -11.96 -3.87 -6.66
C PHE A 111 -12.87 -2.65 -6.63
N ALA A 112 -14.14 -2.86 -6.97
CA ALA A 112 -15.20 -1.87 -6.82
C ALA A 112 -16.02 -2.29 -5.58
N PRO A 113 -15.57 -1.95 -4.36
CA PRO A 113 -16.36 -2.24 -3.18
C PRO A 113 -17.71 -1.54 -3.32
N THR A 114 -18.75 -2.13 -2.73
CA THR A 114 -20.05 -1.47 -2.53
C THR A 114 -19.93 -0.24 -1.60
N ALA A 115 -18.73 -0.01 -1.02
CA ALA A 115 -18.36 1.13 -0.20
C ALA A 115 -17.48 2.12 -0.97
N LYS A 116 -17.70 3.42 -0.77
CA LYS A 116 -16.85 4.49 -1.31
C LYS A 116 -15.55 4.60 -0.51
N GLY A 117 -14.40 4.67 -1.19
CA GLY A 117 -13.12 4.93 -0.54
C GLY A 117 -11.92 4.53 -1.40
N ASN A 118 -10.73 4.79 -0.89
CA ASN A 118 -9.47 4.29 -1.43
C ASN A 118 -9.20 2.91 -0.79
N LEU A 119 -9.79 1.88 -1.39
CA LEU A 119 -9.82 0.52 -0.85
C LEU A 119 -9.15 -0.45 -1.83
N VAL A 120 -8.10 -1.14 -1.37
CA VAL A 120 -7.34 -2.10 -2.18
C VAL A 120 -7.42 -3.47 -1.55
N LYS A 121 -7.76 -4.48 -2.34
CA LYS A 121 -7.76 -5.87 -1.88
C LYS A 121 -6.32 -6.41 -1.90
N LEU A 122 -5.90 -7.00 -0.80
CA LEU A 122 -4.61 -7.66 -0.64
C LEU A 122 -4.82 -9.14 -0.32
N SER A 123 -3.97 -9.99 -0.89
CA SER A 123 -3.86 -11.38 -0.49
C SER A 123 -2.66 -11.52 0.44
N LEU A 124 -2.90 -11.85 1.71
CA LEU A 124 -1.87 -12.04 2.72
C LEU A 124 -1.83 -13.51 3.14
N PRO A 125 -0.97 -14.34 2.51
CA PRO A 125 -0.79 -15.72 2.90
C PRO A 125 -0.25 -15.83 4.35
N PRO A 126 -0.56 -16.93 5.05
CA PRO A 126 -0.09 -17.15 6.42
C PRO A 126 1.44 -17.10 6.50
N HIS A 127 1.95 -16.36 7.47
CA HIS A 127 3.39 -16.28 7.81
C HIS A 127 4.32 -15.90 6.65
N LYS A 128 3.78 -15.23 5.62
CA LYS A 128 4.55 -14.74 4.48
C LYS A 128 4.35 -13.25 4.32
N ALA A 129 5.47 -12.54 4.24
CA ALA A 129 5.46 -11.10 4.05
C ALA A 129 5.11 -10.74 2.60
N VAL A 130 4.29 -9.71 2.45
CA VAL A 130 3.91 -9.10 1.17
C VAL A 130 4.31 -7.62 1.20
N THR A 131 4.91 -7.14 0.11
CA THR A 131 5.31 -5.74 -0.09
C THR A 131 4.45 -5.09 -1.16
#